data_AF-A0A7S4VE65-F1
#
_entry.id   AF-A0A7S4VE65-F1
#
_cell.length_a   1.000
_cell.length_b   1.000
_cell.length_c   1.000
_cell.angle_alpha   90.00
_cell.angle_beta   90.00
_cell.angle_gamma   90.00
#
_symmetry.space_group_name_H-M   'P 1'
#
loop_
_entity.id
_entity.type
_entity.pdbx_description
1 polymer ?
#
loop_
_entity_poly.entity_id
_entity_poly.type
_entity_poly.pdbx_seq_one_letter_code
_entity_poly.pdbx_strand_id
1 'polypeptide(L)'
;MGQGGSASTDRVPDRLVPTSTQLRRAQLTSKWWSLQQEGRASMPMCLQAYGKPYAKLLEQHCGQHRSEHQQCVRSRKLDPLNMPAWYPACGEPYELENACAVSLVEEIDRRCRAPLDKAAAALAAAGNSQADPKLQASLDAVGQCVSQVAKTKGLSISYNAAAARERFSASKRLMIR
;
A
#
# COMPACT_ATOMS: atom_id res chain seq x y z
N MET A 1 28.93 -16.80 27.59
CA MET A 1 28.64 -16.77 26.13
C MET A 1 27.15 -16.58 25.96
N GLY A 2 26.69 -15.33 25.87
CA GLY A 2 25.28 -15.00 25.76
C GLY A 2 25.15 -13.60 25.20
N GLN A 3 25.29 -13.47 23.88
CA GLN A 3 24.94 -12.24 23.19
C GLN A 3 23.57 -12.46 22.57
N GLY A 4 22.61 -11.71 23.11
CA GLY A 4 21.23 -11.67 22.68
C GLY A 4 21.16 -11.25 21.22
N GLY A 5 20.50 -12.08 20.42
CA GLY A 5 20.15 -11.75 19.05
C GLY A 5 19.30 -10.49 19.06
N SER A 6 19.82 -9.45 18.41
CA SER A 6 19.09 -8.23 18.09
C SER A 6 17.73 -8.59 17.52
N ALA A 7 16.67 -8.28 18.28
CA ALA A 7 15.31 -8.28 17.79
C ALA A 7 15.23 -7.25 16.66
N SER A 8 15.37 -7.71 15.42
CA SER A 8 14.96 -6.95 14.23
C SER A 8 13.48 -6.66 14.41
N THR A 9 13.19 -5.43 14.85
CA THR A 9 11.82 -4.96 15.04
C THR A 9 11.21 -4.83 13.65
N ASP A 10 10.12 -5.55 13.41
CA ASP A 10 9.23 -5.48 12.24
C ASP A 10 8.58 -4.10 12.10
N ARG A 11 9.39 -3.05 12.00
CA ARG A 11 8.84 -1.74 11.70
C ARG A 11 8.39 -1.77 10.25
N VAL A 12 7.12 -1.46 10.06
CA VAL A 12 6.61 -0.97 8.79
C VAL A 12 7.60 0.03 8.21
N PRO A 13 8.02 -0.11 6.95
CA PRO A 13 8.92 0.86 6.34
C PRO A 13 8.35 2.27 6.51
N ASP A 14 9.21 3.21 6.91
CA ASP A 14 8.81 4.60 7.17
C ASP A 14 8.17 5.29 5.95
N ARG A 15 8.36 4.70 4.76
CA ARG A 15 7.75 5.10 3.50
C ARG A 15 7.33 3.86 2.72
N LEU A 16 6.09 3.86 2.25
CA LEU A 16 5.49 2.84 1.39
C LEU A 16 4.58 3.52 0.37
N VAL A 17 4.30 2.85 -0.74
CA VAL A 17 3.27 3.29 -1.68
C VAL A 17 2.43 2.08 -2.09
N PRO A 18 1.21 2.29 -2.62
CA PRO A 18 0.39 1.19 -3.12
C PRO A 18 1.14 0.37 -4.16
N THR A 19 0.99 -0.95 -4.09
CA THR A 19 1.56 -1.86 -5.10
C THR A 19 0.73 -1.80 -6.39
N SER A 20 1.34 -2.16 -7.53
CA SER A 20 0.60 -2.26 -8.80
C SER A 20 -0.58 -3.23 -8.75
N THR A 21 -0.52 -4.25 -7.89
CA THR A 21 -1.64 -5.18 -7.64
C THR A 21 -2.77 -4.50 -6.88
N GLN A 22 -2.46 -3.68 -5.88
CA GLN A 22 -3.47 -2.90 -5.16
C GLN A 22 -4.13 -1.87 -6.08
N LEU A 23 -3.33 -1.15 -6.88
CA LEU A 23 -3.84 -0.17 -7.84
C LEU A 23 -4.77 -0.81 -8.88
N ARG A 24 -4.39 -1.97 -9.44
CA ARG A 24 -5.22 -2.69 -10.43
C ARG A 24 -6.55 -3.21 -9.87
N ARG A 25 -6.61 -3.49 -8.57
CA ARG A 25 -7.79 -4.03 -7.91
C ARG A 25 -8.74 -2.95 -7.41
N ALA A 26 -8.25 -1.74 -7.24
CA ALA A 26 -9.02 -0.61 -6.74
C ALA A 26 -9.84 0.05 -7.86
N GLN A 27 -11.02 0.56 -7.52
CA GLN A 27 -11.84 1.40 -8.40
C GLN A 27 -11.39 2.85 -8.29
N LEU A 28 -10.45 3.26 -9.14
CA LEU A 28 -9.76 4.55 -9.05
C LEU A 28 -10.23 5.50 -10.15
N THR A 29 -10.42 6.77 -9.79
CA THR A 29 -10.89 7.81 -10.71
C THR A 29 -9.79 8.80 -11.09
N SER A 30 -8.77 9.01 -10.25
CA SER A 30 -7.67 9.89 -10.59
C SER A 30 -6.73 9.28 -11.62
N LYS A 31 -6.26 10.12 -12.55
CA LYS A 31 -5.26 9.75 -13.57
C LYS A 31 -3.89 9.45 -12.97
N TRP A 32 -3.62 9.91 -11.74
CA TRP A 32 -2.33 9.71 -11.06
C TRP A 32 -2.00 8.23 -10.89
N TRP A 33 -2.99 7.41 -10.52
CA TRP A 33 -2.76 6.01 -10.19
C TRP A 33 -2.34 5.18 -11.40
N SER A 34 -2.91 5.45 -12.57
CA SER A 34 -2.47 4.82 -13.82
C SER A 34 -1.02 5.16 -14.12
N LEU A 35 -0.61 6.43 -13.92
CA LEU A 35 0.78 6.85 -14.13
C LEU A 35 1.75 6.13 -13.18
N GLN A 36 1.36 5.91 -11.93
CA GLN A 36 2.16 5.12 -10.98
C GLN A 36 2.21 3.64 -11.36
N GLN A 37 1.06 3.06 -11.73
CA GLN A 37 0.97 1.65 -12.13
C GLN A 37 1.85 1.36 -13.36
N GLU A 38 1.89 2.28 -14.31
CA GLU A 38 2.71 2.22 -15.53
C GLU A 38 4.18 2.60 -15.30
N GLY A 39 4.55 3.02 -14.09
CA GLY A 39 5.91 3.45 -13.75
C GLY A 39 6.30 4.83 -14.30
N ARG A 40 5.36 5.57 -14.89
CA ARG A 40 5.57 6.95 -15.38
C ARG A 40 5.75 7.92 -14.23
N ALA A 41 4.96 7.78 -13.17
CA ALA A 41 5.27 8.35 -11.87
C ALA A 41 6.25 7.40 -11.17
N SER A 42 7.53 7.77 -11.15
CA SER A 42 8.57 6.88 -10.63
C SER A 42 8.38 6.59 -9.14
N MET A 43 8.86 5.43 -8.70
CA MET A 43 8.76 5.03 -7.29
C MET A 43 9.40 6.04 -6.32
N PRO A 44 10.61 6.59 -6.58
CA PRO A 44 11.18 7.64 -5.73
C PRO A 44 10.27 8.87 -5.59
N MET A 45 9.65 9.30 -6.69
CA MET A 45 8.70 10.43 -6.70
C MET A 45 7.50 10.15 -5.81
N CYS A 46 6.90 8.97 -5.94
CA CYS A 46 5.75 8.56 -5.15
C CYS A 46 6.09 8.46 -3.65
N LEU A 47 7.26 7.87 -3.32
CA LEU A 47 7.74 7.74 -1.94
C LEU A 47 8.04 9.10 -1.31
N GLN A 48 8.54 10.07 -2.08
CA GLN A 48 8.77 11.44 -1.63
C GLN A 48 7.44 12.19 -1.42
N ALA A 49 6.53 12.10 -2.38
CA ALA A 49 5.28 12.84 -2.38
C ALA A 49 4.38 12.44 -1.20
N TYR A 50 4.06 11.15 -1.08
CA TYR A 50 3.06 10.69 -0.10
C TYR A 50 3.46 9.38 0.60
N GLY A 51 4.68 8.89 0.40
CA GLY A 51 5.07 7.57 0.91
C GLY A 51 5.00 7.45 2.44
N LYS A 52 5.41 8.49 3.16
CA LYS A 52 5.33 8.56 4.63
C LYS A 52 3.88 8.61 5.15
N PRO A 53 3.01 9.55 4.70
CA PRO A 53 1.63 9.58 5.17
C PRO A 53 0.82 8.35 4.74
N TYR A 54 1.11 7.75 3.58
CA TYR A 54 0.49 6.48 3.19
C TYR A 54 0.90 5.32 4.09
N ALA A 55 2.20 5.16 4.39
CA ALA A 55 2.67 4.12 5.32
C ALA A 55 1.98 4.23 6.68
N LYS A 56 1.80 5.46 7.18
CA LYS A 56 1.08 5.71 8.43
C LYS A 56 -0.39 5.28 8.36
N LEU A 57 -1.11 5.63 7.29
CA LEU A 57 -2.50 5.20 7.09
C LEU A 57 -2.62 3.68 7.01
N LEU A 58 -1.73 3.05 6.26
CA LEU A 58 -1.71 1.60 6.10
C LEU A 58 -1.48 0.89 7.44
N GLU A 59 -0.56 1.39 8.25
CA GLU A 59 -0.33 0.85 9.60
C GLU A 59 -1.55 1.06 10.52
N GLN A 60 -2.14 2.26 10.50
CA GLN A 60 -3.29 2.58 11.34
C GLN A 60 -4.53 1.73 11.04
N HIS A 61 -4.77 1.41 9.76
CA HIS A 61 -6.02 0.75 9.33
C HIS A 61 -5.85 -0.73 9.00
N CYS A 62 -4.68 -1.13 8.52
CA CYS A 62 -4.42 -2.49 8.01
C CYS A 62 -3.29 -3.20 8.77
N GLY A 63 -2.60 -2.52 9.69
CA GLY A 63 -1.41 -3.04 10.38
C GLY A 63 -1.66 -4.30 11.23
N GLN A 64 -2.88 -4.49 11.73
CA GLN A 64 -3.26 -5.71 12.44
C GLN A 64 -3.10 -6.96 11.56
N HIS A 65 -3.62 -6.94 10.33
CA HIS A 65 -3.53 -8.07 9.40
C HIS A 65 -2.09 -8.38 9.01
N ARG A 66 -1.26 -7.35 8.86
CA ARG A 66 0.18 -7.50 8.64
C ARG A 66 0.86 -8.21 9.81
N SER A 67 0.54 -7.78 11.03
CA SER A 67 1.10 -8.37 12.25
C SER A 67 0.70 -9.85 12.37
N GLU A 68 -0.57 -10.18 12.09
CA GLU A 68 -1.06 -11.55 12.05
C GLU A 68 -0.35 -12.40 10.99
N HIS A 69 -0.15 -11.86 9.78
CA HIS A 69 0.60 -12.51 8.70
C HIS A 69 2.05 -12.80 9.12
N GLN A 70 2.76 -11.79 9.61
CA GLN A 70 4.15 -11.90 10.03
C GLN A 70 4.32 -12.87 11.20
N GLN A 71 3.43 -12.82 12.18
CA GLN A 71 3.43 -13.76 13.31
C GLN A 71 3.24 -15.20 12.84
N CYS A 72 2.34 -15.45 11.89
CA CYS A 72 2.13 -16.77 11.32
C CYS A 72 3.38 -17.29 10.59
N VAL A 73 3.97 -16.47 9.70
CA VAL A 73 5.17 -16.84 8.93
C VAL A 73 6.35 -17.16 9.86
N ARG A 74 6.56 -16.33 10.89
CA ARG A 74 7.64 -16.49 11.87
C ARG A 74 7.47 -17.71 12.77
N SER A 75 6.29 -17.86 13.37
CA SER A 75 6.02 -18.98 14.29
C SER A 75 6.18 -20.35 13.60
N ARG A 76 5.96 -20.40 12.29
CA ARG A 76 6.11 -21.60 11.46
C ARG A 76 7.45 -21.71 10.73
N LYS A 77 8.36 -20.74 10.91
CA LYS A 77 9.67 -20.66 10.24
C LYS A 77 9.56 -20.78 8.71
N LEU A 78 8.53 -20.17 8.13
CA LEU A 78 8.29 -20.21 6.70
C LEU A 78 9.16 -19.14 6.01
N ASP A 79 9.73 -19.48 4.85
CA ASP A 79 10.45 -18.51 4.01
C ASP A 79 9.45 -17.55 3.34
N PRO A 80 9.46 -16.24 3.64
CA PRO A 80 8.55 -15.27 3.03
C PRO A 80 8.68 -15.15 1.51
N LEU A 81 9.81 -15.56 0.92
CA LEU A 81 10.02 -15.56 -0.53
C LEU A 81 9.45 -16.81 -1.20
N ASN A 82 9.22 -17.88 -0.44
CA ASN A 82 8.62 -19.12 -0.93
C ASN A 82 7.09 -19.10 -0.75
N MET A 83 6.41 -18.34 -1.60
CA MET A 83 4.94 -18.20 -1.58
C MET A 83 4.18 -19.53 -1.57
N PRO A 84 4.52 -20.55 -2.38
CA PRO A 84 3.86 -21.86 -2.31
C PRO A 84 3.92 -22.51 -0.92
N ALA A 85 5.00 -22.29 -0.15
CA ALA A 85 5.14 -22.84 1.19
C ALA A 85 4.33 -22.05 2.23
N TRP A 86 4.41 -20.71 2.23
CA TRP A 86 3.79 -19.92 3.29
C TRP A 86 2.33 -19.57 3.03
N TYR A 87 1.94 -19.34 1.78
CA TYR A 87 0.61 -18.82 1.45
C TYR A 87 -0.50 -19.77 1.92
N PRO A 88 -0.46 -21.09 1.69
CA PRO A 88 -1.51 -22.00 2.19
C PRO A 88 -1.71 -22.01 3.72
N ALA A 89 -0.66 -21.64 4.47
CA ALA A 89 -0.65 -21.63 5.93
C ALA A 89 -0.96 -20.25 6.53
N CYS A 90 -0.50 -19.18 5.88
CA CYS A 90 -0.47 -17.82 6.44
C CYS A 90 -1.04 -16.76 5.49
N GLY A 91 -1.66 -17.15 4.36
CA GLY A 91 -2.11 -16.24 3.31
C GLY A 91 -3.40 -15.47 3.60
N GLU A 92 -4.24 -15.92 4.53
CA GLU A 92 -5.51 -15.22 4.82
C GLU A 92 -5.30 -13.80 5.36
N PRO A 93 -4.46 -13.56 6.40
CA PRO A 93 -4.20 -12.20 6.86
C PRO A 93 -3.53 -11.34 5.78
N TYR A 94 -2.70 -11.93 4.91
CA TYR A 94 -2.13 -11.23 3.76
C TYR A 94 -3.20 -10.76 2.75
N GLU A 95 -4.22 -11.57 2.47
CA GLU A 95 -5.34 -11.17 1.60
C GLU A 95 -6.23 -10.10 2.26
N LEU A 96 -6.41 -10.18 3.58
CA LEU A 96 -7.14 -9.17 4.35
C LEU A 96 -6.41 -7.83 4.37
N GLU A 97 -5.09 -7.83 4.59
CA GLU A 97 -4.26 -6.63 4.48
C GLU A 97 -4.38 -6.01 3.09
N ASN A 98 -4.30 -6.81 2.03
CA ASN A 98 -4.45 -6.32 0.66
C ASN A 98 -5.84 -5.76 0.37
N ALA A 99 -6.91 -6.40 0.87
CA ALA A 99 -8.26 -5.87 0.71
C ALA A 99 -8.43 -4.52 1.43
N CYS A 100 -7.91 -4.42 2.65
CA CYS A 100 -7.87 -3.17 3.41
C CYS A 100 -7.08 -2.08 2.68
N ALA A 101 -5.89 -2.42 2.15
CA ALA A 101 -5.06 -1.49 1.39
C ALA A 101 -5.75 -1.00 0.11
N VAL A 102 -6.45 -1.88 -0.62
CA VAL A 102 -7.24 -1.50 -1.80
C VAL A 102 -8.29 -0.45 -1.44
N SER A 103 -9.13 -0.70 -0.43
CA SER A 103 -10.16 0.25 0.00
C SER A 103 -9.57 1.53 0.60
N LEU A 104 -8.39 1.46 1.22
CA LEU A 104 -7.67 2.65 1.67
C LEU A 104 -7.23 3.53 0.48
N VAL A 105 -6.76 2.93 -0.61
CA VAL A 105 -6.38 3.69 -1.82
C VAL A 105 -7.60 4.32 -2.48
N GLU A 106 -8.74 3.61 -2.54
CA GLU A 106 -10.01 4.17 -3.04
C GLU A 106 -10.46 5.39 -2.22
N GLU A 107 -10.30 5.33 -0.89
CA GLU A 107 -10.63 6.44 -0.02
C GLU A 107 -9.67 7.63 -0.18
N ILE A 108 -8.38 7.37 -0.40
CA ILE A 108 -7.41 8.40 -0.75
C ILE A 108 -7.76 9.02 -2.11
N ASP A 109 -8.07 8.21 -3.12
CA ASP A 109 -8.48 8.69 -4.45
C ASP A 109 -9.68 9.64 -4.33
N ARG A 110 -10.72 9.22 -3.61
CA ARG A 110 -11.94 10.01 -3.40
C ARG A 110 -11.65 11.36 -2.73
N ARG A 111 -10.83 11.38 -1.69
CA ARG A 111 -10.54 12.61 -0.91
C ARG A 111 -9.48 13.50 -1.53
N CYS A 112 -8.50 12.90 -2.21
CA CYS A 112 -7.34 13.58 -2.76
C CYS A 112 -7.36 13.67 -4.29
N ARG A 113 -8.50 13.42 -4.93
CA ARG A 113 -8.64 13.46 -6.40
C ARG A 113 -8.07 14.72 -7.02
N ALA A 114 -8.44 15.89 -6.51
CA ALA A 114 -8.01 17.17 -7.07
C ALA A 114 -6.48 17.36 -7.04
N PRO A 115 -5.77 17.19 -5.90
CA PRO A 115 -4.31 17.26 -5.91
C PRO A 115 -3.65 16.13 -6.74
N LEU A 116 -4.22 14.92 -6.75
CA LEU A 116 -3.71 13.81 -7.56
C LEU A 116 -3.79 14.12 -9.07
N ASP A 117 -4.93 14.61 -9.55
CA ASP A 117 -5.10 14.96 -10.97
C ASP A 117 -4.24 16.16 -11.38
N LYS A 118 -4.00 17.12 -10.47
CA LYS A 118 -3.03 18.20 -10.69
C LYS A 118 -1.60 17.67 -10.84
N ALA A 119 -1.18 16.74 -9.98
CA ALA A 119 0.13 16.11 -10.09
C ALA A 119 0.26 15.31 -11.39
N ALA A 120 -0.80 14.62 -11.82
CA ALA A 120 -0.83 13.90 -13.09
C ALA A 120 -0.65 14.85 -14.30
N ALA A 121 -1.35 15.99 -14.30
CA ALA A 121 -1.21 17.00 -15.35
C ALA A 121 0.17 17.66 -15.34
N ALA A 122 0.72 17.97 -14.17
CA ALA A 122 2.06 18.54 -14.03
C ALA A 122 3.15 17.56 -14.52
N LEU A 123 3.02 16.27 -14.21
CA LEU A 123 3.96 15.25 -14.67
C LEU A 123 3.95 15.11 -16.20
N ALA A 124 2.78 15.17 -16.82
CA ALA A 124 2.65 15.16 -18.28
C ALA A 124 3.32 16.38 -18.92
N ALA A 125 3.20 17.56 -18.31
CA ALA A 125 3.81 18.80 -18.81
C ALA A 125 5.35 18.86 -18.58
N ALA A 126 5.84 18.28 -17.48
CA ALA A 126 7.25 18.30 -17.10
C ALA A 126 8.12 17.31 -17.90
N GLY A 127 7.53 16.46 -18.76
CA GLY A 127 8.30 15.47 -19.54
C GLY A 127 9.10 14.50 -18.67
N ASN A 128 8.58 14.14 -17.49
CA ASN A 128 9.24 13.35 -16.44
C ASN A 128 10.44 14.03 -15.74
N SER A 129 10.65 15.34 -15.90
CA SER A 129 11.64 16.08 -15.13
C SER A 129 11.19 16.27 -13.67
N GLN A 130 11.79 15.52 -12.74
CA GLN A 130 11.53 15.65 -11.30
C GLN A 130 11.95 17.02 -10.73
N ALA A 131 12.81 17.76 -11.44
CA ALA A 131 13.25 19.10 -11.04
C ALA A 131 12.23 20.20 -11.41
N ASP A 132 11.13 19.86 -12.09
CA ASP A 132 10.11 20.85 -12.43
C ASP A 132 9.40 21.38 -11.16
N PRO A 133 9.42 22.70 -10.91
CA PRO A 133 8.88 23.27 -9.68
C PRO A 133 7.35 23.14 -9.58
N LYS A 134 6.63 23.08 -10.70
CA LYS A 134 5.17 22.90 -10.70
C LYS A 134 4.81 21.46 -10.36
N LEU A 135 5.58 20.50 -10.86
CA LEU A 135 5.47 19.09 -10.46
C LEU A 135 5.75 18.94 -8.97
N GLN A 136 6.85 19.48 -8.46
CA GLN A 136 7.17 19.39 -7.03
C GLN A 136 6.06 19.97 -6.14
N ALA A 137 5.56 21.17 -6.47
CA ALA A 137 4.44 21.77 -5.73
C ALA A 137 3.17 20.91 -5.76
N SER A 138 2.90 20.24 -6.88
CA SER A 138 1.75 19.35 -7.01
C SER A 138 1.93 18.07 -6.19
N LEU A 139 3.14 17.51 -6.15
CA LEU A 139 3.48 16.35 -5.31
C LEU A 139 3.38 16.68 -3.82
N ASP A 140 3.83 17.86 -3.40
CA ASP A 140 3.69 18.33 -2.03
C ASP A 140 2.21 18.46 -1.63
N ALA A 141 1.36 18.96 -2.54
CA ALA A 141 -0.08 19.04 -2.32
C ALA A 141 -0.73 17.65 -2.18
N VAL A 142 -0.27 16.64 -2.94
CA VAL A 142 -0.69 15.24 -2.74
C VAL A 142 -0.28 14.77 -1.34
N GLY A 143 0.98 14.99 -0.94
CA GLY A 143 1.48 14.62 0.38
C GLY A 143 0.71 15.25 1.54
N GLN A 144 0.37 16.54 1.41
CA GLN A 144 -0.46 17.27 2.37
C GLN A 144 -1.87 16.67 2.47
N CYS A 145 -2.49 16.36 1.33
CA CYS A 145 -3.82 15.76 1.32
C CYS A 145 -3.82 14.38 1.99
N VAL A 146 -2.90 13.48 1.62
CA VAL A 146 -2.82 12.15 2.24
C VAL A 146 -2.51 12.26 3.74
N SER A 147 -1.68 13.22 4.14
CA SER A 147 -1.42 13.52 5.55
C SER A 147 -2.67 14.00 6.31
N GLN A 148 -3.56 14.73 5.65
CA GLN A 148 -4.83 15.16 6.23
C GLN A 148 -5.81 14.00 6.37
N VAL A 149 -5.86 13.10 5.38
CA VAL A 149 -6.62 11.84 5.49
C VAL A 149 -6.14 11.05 6.72
N ALA A 150 -4.83 10.92 6.93
CA ALA A 150 -4.22 10.25 8.09
C ALA A 150 -4.54 10.91 9.46
N LYS A 151 -5.00 12.16 9.47
CA LYS A 151 -5.38 12.90 10.68
C LYS A 151 -6.90 12.98 10.87
N THR A 152 -7.68 12.49 9.91
CA THR A 152 -9.14 12.57 9.96
C THR A 152 -9.66 11.63 11.07
N LYS A 153 -10.26 12.21 12.11
CA LYS A 153 -10.89 11.43 13.18
C LYS A 153 -12.09 10.65 12.64
N GLY A 154 -12.25 9.42 13.09
CA GLY A 154 -13.37 8.57 12.69
C GLY A 154 -13.30 8.05 11.26
N LEU A 155 -12.14 8.12 10.61
CA LEU A 155 -11.93 7.45 9.33
C LEU A 155 -12.12 5.94 9.52
N SER A 156 -13.14 5.37 8.87
CA SER A 156 -13.38 3.93 8.85
C SER A 156 -13.16 3.42 7.43
N ILE A 157 -12.26 2.47 7.27
CA ILE A 157 -11.98 1.81 6.00
C ILE A 157 -12.78 0.51 5.99
N SER A 158 -13.91 0.51 5.28
CA SER A 158 -14.67 -0.71 5.02
C SER A 158 -14.09 -1.42 3.81
N TYR A 159 -13.77 -2.71 3.96
CA TYR A 159 -13.28 -3.55 2.87
C TYR A 159 -14.01 -4.91 2.89
N ASN A 160 -14.13 -5.54 1.74
CA ASN A 160 -14.83 -6.82 1.61
C ASN A 160 -13.96 -7.99 2.10
N ALA A 161 -13.99 -8.25 3.41
CA ALA A 161 -13.27 -9.34 4.06
C ALA A 161 -13.71 -10.72 3.56
N ALA A 162 -15.01 -10.91 3.25
CA ALA A 162 -15.52 -12.17 2.71
C ALA A 162 -14.87 -12.50 1.36
N ALA A 163 -14.84 -11.53 0.43
CA ALA A 163 -14.17 -11.70 -0.86
C ALA A 163 -12.66 -11.93 -0.72
N ALA A 164 -12.01 -11.36 0.31
CA ALA A 164 -10.59 -11.64 0.61
C ALA A 164 -10.38 -13.11 1.03
N ARG A 165 -11.24 -13.64 1.90
CA ARG A 165 -11.22 -15.04 2.35
C ARG A 165 -11.52 -16.02 1.22
N GLU A 166 -12.44 -15.66 0.33
CA GLU A 166 -12.74 -16.46 -0.87
C GLU A 166 -11.55 -16.52 -1.82
N ARG A 167 -10.90 -15.38 -2.07
CA ARG A 167 -9.64 -15.33 -2.85
C ARG A 167 -8.55 -16.19 -2.23
N PHE A 168 -8.34 -16.07 -0.92
CA PHE A 168 -7.41 -16.95 -0.21
C PHE A 168 -7.74 -18.43 -0.44
N SER A 169 -9.00 -18.81 -0.25
CA SER A 169 -9.46 -20.19 -0.40
C SER A 169 -9.32 -20.72 -1.83
N ALA A 170 -9.52 -19.86 -2.84
CA ALA A 170 -9.33 -20.21 -4.24
C ALA A 170 -7.83 -20.39 -4.56
N SER A 171 -6.99 -19.41 -4.22
CA SER A 171 -5.55 -19.44 -4.45
C SER A 171 -4.87 -20.59 -3.72
N LYS A 172 -5.23 -20.84 -2.46
CA LYS A 172 -4.74 -21.97 -1.67
C LYS A 172 -5.01 -23.31 -2.36
N ARG A 173 -6.19 -23.50 -2.94
CA ARG A 173 -6.56 -24.74 -3.65
C ARG A 173 -5.72 -24.97 -4.92
N LEU A 174 -5.22 -23.90 -5.54
CA LEU A 174 -4.35 -23.99 -6.72
C LEU A 174 -2.91 -24.34 -6.36
N MET A 175 -2.45 -24.02 -5.14
CA MET A 175 -1.07 -24.23 -4.69
C MET A 175 -0.81 -25.58 -4.02
N ILE A 176 -1.85 -26.33 -3.65
CA ILE A 176 -1.75 -27.65 -3.00
C ILE A 176 -1.88 -28.80 -4.03
N ARG A 177 -1.99 -28.48 -5.32
CA ARG A 177 -1.96 -29.48 -6.41
C ARG A 177 -0.53 -29.77 -6.81
#